data_AF-A0A0A1H1K9-F1
#
_entry.id   AF-A0A0A1H1K9-F1
#
_cell.length_a   1.000
_cell.length_b   1.000
_cell.length_c   1.000
_cell.angle_alpha   90.00
_cell.angle_beta   90.00
_cell.angle_gamma   90.00
#
_symmetry.space_group_name_H-M   'P 1'
#
loop_
_entity.id
_entity.type
_entity.pdbx_description
1 polymer ?
#
loop_
_entity_poly.entity_id
_entity_poly.type
_entity_poly.pdbx_seq_one_letter_code
_entity_poly.pdbx_strand_id
1 'polypeptide(L)'
;MSAPRTATQRGIRWTFLASILVATLFSWIVSGCGGGSDTLFSSLDLPGIPTAFTVVPTQGETLSATLSWAPPANGAAPTSYVIYRSTTAGTTYSPTNQVTSIPAVTGQSTYTFIDNAELTSVPTYWVVSAKNATGETPTAEVSITPVGPPPTTGDTGFGNNLSSPLIFADGYGTTELPITGTWTADVATVDYNTGLRPLTGILPTTVTTLPYLDSADIYSLNGVSYYEQGTASTWQAQWENGASAQQDVVATWGDNLTSQKLTSTSVIRVEIALSKTLTTPMKAYTMQSLYGTQLNEVQGTDGTTYDSTTAFVFATNAHLKIEKLDSSGTSVYVLYDQTLWQGDGPGYLAGEVTVSGSFTYGFVWNMKNVTLPSTVTKDGTWRITFSLDKTSPVGTKNNTVITSATNGVLDSSTQAHIDINVAN
;
A
#
# COMPACT_ATOMS: atom_id res chain seq x y z
N MET A 1 28.99 47.29 58.09
CA MET A 1 28.47 46.21 58.96
C MET A 1 27.96 45.11 58.04
N SER A 2 28.41 43.87 57.98
CA SER A 2 29.51 43.11 58.60
C SER A 2 29.75 41.92 57.65
N ALA A 3 30.98 41.68 57.22
CA ALA A 3 31.46 40.32 56.89
C ALA A 3 32.20 39.78 58.15
N PRO A 4 32.85 38.60 58.20
CA PRO A 4 32.85 37.36 57.39
C PRO A 4 32.80 36.06 58.26
N ARG A 5 32.93 34.85 57.64
CA ARG A 5 33.71 33.62 58.05
C ARG A 5 33.10 32.36 57.40
N THR A 6 33.71 31.60 56.48
CA THR A 6 34.91 30.71 56.42
C THR A 6 34.84 29.33 57.08
N ALA A 7 35.30 28.34 56.28
CA ALA A 7 35.82 26.97 56.56
C ALA A 7 34.79 25.81 56.61
N THR A 8 35.00 24.61 56.05
CA THR A 8 36.26 23.88 55.75
C THR A 8 36.10 22.82 54.65
N GLN A 9 37.17 22.61 53.87
CA GLN A 9 37.48 21.48 52.97
C GLN A 9 37.36 20.09 53.63
N ARG A 10 37.04 19.07 52.83
CA ARG A 10 37.81 17.80 52.72
C ARG A 10 37.55 17.14 51.37
N GLY A 11 38.63 16.92 50.62
CA GLY A 11 38.61 16.29 49.30
C GLY A 11 38.62 14.77 49.37
N ILE A 12 38.13 14.14 48.30
CA ILE A 12 38.45 12.76 47.96
C ILE A 12 38.75 12.73 46.46
N ARG A 13 40.00 12.38 46.14
CA ARG A 13 40.49 12.02 44.81
C ARG A 13 39.99 10.62 44.47
N TRP A 14 39.49 10.40 43.25
CA TRP A 14 39.46 9.07 42.66
C TRP A 14 40.14 9.10 41.29
N THR A 15 41.06 8.17 41.18
CA THR A 15 42.09 7.99 40.17
C THR A 15 41.50 7.30 38.94
N PHE A 16 41.99 7.69 37.75
CA PHE A 16 41.86 6.92 36.51
C PHE A 16 42.39 5.50 36.69
N LEU A 17 41.63 4.50 36.22
CA LEU A 17 42.12 3.15 35.94
C LEU A 17 41.45 2.63 34.67
N ALA A 18 42.19 2.76 33.56
CA ALA A 18 41.96 2.02 32.34
C ALA A 18 42.25 0.53 32.62
N SER A 19 41.31 -0.35 32.29
CA SER A 19 41.52 -1.80 32.36
C SER A 19 41.44 -2.36 30.94
N ILE A 20 42.61 -2.57 30.35
CA ILE A 20 42.83 -3.35 29.13
C ILE A 20 42.87 -4.82 29.57
N LEU A 21 41.91 -5.64 29.15
CA LEU A 21 41.96 -7.08 29.33
C LEU A 21 42.57 -7.70 28.05
N VAL A 22 43.88 -7.94 28.07
CA VAL A 22 44.56 -8.81 27.10
C VAL A 22 44.52 -10.22 27.67
N ALA A 23 43.73 -11.10 27.05
CA ALA A 23 43.82 -12.53 27.28
C ALA A 23 44.86 -13.13 26.33
N THR A 24 46.10 -13.26 26.80
CA THR A 24 47.13 -14.07 26.15
C THR A 24 46.89 -15.54 26.50
N LEU A 25 46.46 -16.33 25.51
CA LEU A 25 46.42 -17.78 25.64
C LEU A 25 47.84 -18.33 25.45
N PHE A 26 48.43 -18.84 26.53
CA PHE A 26 49.71 -19.53 26.54
C PHE A 26 49.52 -20.95 25.98
N SER A 27 49.98 -21.22 24.76
CA SER A 27 50.07 -22.58 24.23
C SER A 27 51.39 -23.23 24.66
N TRP A 28 51.31 -24.27 25.48
CA TRP A 28 52.42 -25.17 25.77
C TRP A 28 52.75 -26.00 24.52
N ILE A 29 53.97 -25.87 24.00
CA ILE A 29 54.51 -26.83 23.02
C ILE A 29 55.18 -27.95 23.81
N VAL A 30 54.57 -29.13 23.81
CA VAL A 30 55.24 -30.38 24.19
C VAL A 30 55.91 -30.93 22.94
N SER A 31 57.22 -30.80 22.83
CA SER A 31 58.01 -31.48 21.79
C SER A 31 58.14 -32.96 22.15
N GLY A 32 57.23 -33.78 21.62
CA GLY A 32 57.43 -35.23 21.52
C GLY A 32 58.21 -35.56 20.25
N CYS A 33 59.48 -35.95 20.36
CA CYS A 33 60.17 -36.65 19.28
C CYS A 33 59.61 -38.06 19.16
N GLY A 34 58.79 -38.30 18.15
CA GLY A 34 58.29 -39.63 17.80
C GLY A 34 57.76 -39.61 16.38
N GLY A 35 58.50 -40.25 15.48
CA GLY A 35 58.17 -40.27 14.05
C GLY A 35 56.87 -41.00 13.76
N GLY A 36 56.17 -40.51 12.72
CA GLY A 36 55.15 -41.28 12.00
C GLY A 36 53.71 -40.84 12.24
N SER A 37 53.30 -39.79 11.53
CA SER A 37 52.08 -39.68 10.71
C SER A 37 51.73 -38.20 10.59
N ASP A 38 51.73 -37.66 9.37
CA ASP A 38 51.19 -36.33 9.07
C ASP A 38 49.70 -36.31 9.44
N THR A 39 49.38 -35.96 10.68
CA THR A 39 48.06 -35.46 11.03
C THR A 39 48.01 -34.03 10.49
N LEU A 40 47.34 -33.87 9.35
CA LEU A 40 46.92 -32.59 8.81
C LEU A 40 46.24 -31.78 9.93
N PHE A 41 46.96 -30.84 10.53
CA PHE A 41 46.31 -29.79 11.29
C PHE A 41 45.53 -28.96 10.27
N SER A 42 44.21 -29.11 10.22
CA SER A 42 43.35 -28.15 9.52
C SER A 42 43.60 -26.80 10.19
N SER A 43 44.23 -25.86 9.48
CA SER A 43 44.30 -24.48 9.93
C SER A 43 42.87 -24.02 10.21
N LEU A 44 42.63 -23.61 11.45
CA LEU A 44 41.40 -22.95 11.85
C LEU A 44 41.44 -21.54 11.25
N ASP A 45 41.17 -21.45 9.95
CA ASP A 45 41.17 -20.19 9.21
C ASP A 45 39.83 -19.48 9.33
N LEU A 46 39.88 -18.15 9.32
CA LEU A 46 38.68 -17.32 9.20
C LEU A 46 37.98 -17.62 7.86
N PRO A 47 36.64 -17.48 7.83
CA PRO A 47 35.94 -17.53 6.56
C PRO A 47 36.34 -16.33 5.70
N GLY A 48 36.27 -16.46 4.38
CA GLY A 48 36.47 -15.31 3.50
C GLY A 48 35.31 -14.31 3.54
N ILE A 49 35.47 -13.18 2.85
CA ILE A 49 34.45 -12.15 2.72
C ILE A 49 33.36 -12.62 1.72
N PRO A 50 32.06 -12.56 2.06
CA PRO A 50 30.98 -12.77 1.08
C PRO A 50 31.12 -11.83 -0.13
N THR A 51 30.76 -12.30 -1.31
CA THR A 51 30.91 -11.53 -2.55
C THR A 51 29.56 -11.10 -3.11
N ALA A 52 29.57 -10.16 -4.07
CA ALA A 52 28.38 -9.68 -4.76
C ALA A 52 27.24 -9.23 -3.81
N PHE A 53 27.59 -8.64 -2.66
CA PHE A 53 26.60 -8.17 -1.71
C PHE A 53 25.88 -6.93 -2.25
N THR A 54 24.56 -7.02 -2.35
CA THR A 54 23.69 -5.94 -2.77
C THR A 54 22.48 -5.83 -1.84
N VAL A 55 21.96 -4.61 -1.75
CA VAL A 55 20.71 -4.31 -1.05
C VAL A 55 19.87 -3.44 -1.98
N VAL A 56 18.64 -3.85 -2.21
CA VAL A 56 17.68 -3.10 -3.04
C VAL A 56 16.34 -3.02 -2.32
N PRO A 57 15.50 -2.01 -2.59
CA PRO A 57 14.12 -2.02 -2.13
C PRO A 57 13.42 -3.30 -2.58
N THR A 58 12.66 -3.93 -1.68
CA THR A 58 11.86 -5.11 -2.06
C THR A 58 10.70 -4.64 -2.94
N GLN A 59 10.60 -5.18 -4.16
CA GLN A 59 9.52 -4.81 -5.07
C GLN A 59 8.17 -5.17 -4.47
N GLY A 60 7.23 -4.22 -4.50
CA GLY A 60 5.85 -4.40 -4.02
C GLY A 60 5.66 -4.29 -2.51
N GLU A 61 6.73 -4.21 -1.73
CA GLU A 61 6.69 -4.11 -0.27
C GLU A 61 7.15 -2.72 0.20
N THR A 62 6.62 -2.27 1.33
CA THR A 62 7.06 -1.02 1.97
C THR A 62 7.90 -1.34 3.20
N LEU A 63 8.81 -0.43 3.58
CA LEU A 63 9.75 -0.63 4.69
C LEU A 63 10.42 -2.00 4.61
N SER A 64 10.85 -2.37 3.40
CA SER A 64 11.44 -3.68 3.11
C SER A 64 12.66 -3.56 2.21
N ALA A 65 13.69 -4.33 2.52
CA ALA A 65 14.93 -4.42 1.77
C ALA A 65 15.25 -5.87 1.40
N THR A 66 15.54 -6.12 0.13
CA THR A 66 16.03 -7.41 -0.35
C THR A 66 17.55 -7.39 -0.42
N LEU A 67 18.17 -8.22 0.41
CA LEU A 67 19.60 -8.46 0.46
C LEU A 67 19.94 -9.67 -0.40
N SER A 68 21.03 -9.60 -1.15
CA SER A 68 21.56 -10.72 -1.94
C SER A 68 23.08 -10.78 -1.84
N TRP A 69 23.65 -11.98 -1.71
CA TRP A 69 25.10 -12.20 -1.72
C TRP A 69 25.46 -13.59 -2.24
N ALA A 70 26.73 -13.75 -2.60
CA ALA A 70 27.35 -15.03 -2.94
C ALA A 70 28.37 -15.46 -1.87
N PRO A 71 28.66 -16.77 -1.73
CA PRO A 71 29.70 -17.25 -0.83
C PRO A 71 31.08 -16.61 -1.07
N PRO A 72 31.99 -16.69 -0.08
CA PRO A 72 33.36 -16.28 -0.27
C PRO A 72 34.07 -17.08 -1.37
N ALA A 73 34.83 -16.40 -2.23
CA ALA A 73 35.65 -17.05 -3.25
C ALA A 73 36.94 -17.67 -2.69
N ASN A 74 37.38 -17.20 -1.52
CA ASN A 74 38.62 -17.61 -0.84
C ASN A 74 38.35 -17.77 0.67
N GLY A 75 39.30 -18.34 1.41
CA GLY A 75 39.21 -18.52 2.87
C GLY A 75 38.47 -19.80 3.27
N ALA A 76 38.29 -20.01 4.57
CA ALA A 76 37.56 -21.18 5.06
C ALA A 76 36.06 -21.11 4.72
N ALA A 77 35.42 -22.28 4.65
CA ALA A 77 33.98 -22.33 4.43
C ALA A 77 33.22 -21.76 5.65
N PRO A 78 32.21 -20.89 5.43
CA PRO A 78 31.31 -20.48 6.50
C PRO A 78 30.38 -21.62 6.90
N THR A 79 29.99 -21.65 8.17
CA THR A 79 28.87 -22.44 8.68
C THR A 79 27.57 -21.63 8.69
N SER A 80 27.64 -20.30 8.72
CA SER A 80 26.49 -19.41 8.60
C SER A 80 26.85 -18.03 8.05
N TYR A 81 25.82 -17.28 7.67
CA TYR A 81 25.89 -15.86 7.35
C TYR A 81 25.12 -15.06 8.39
N VAL A 82 25.78 -14.09 9.03
CA VAL A 82 25.15 -13.23 10.03
C VAL A 82 24.83 -11.87 9.41
N ILE A 83 23.59 -11.43 9.55
CA ILE A 83 23.10 -10.17 9.00
C ILE A 83 23.08 -9.13 10.11
N TYR A 84 23.63 -7.97 9.81
CA TYR A 84 23.68 -6.82 10.71
C TYR A 84 23.00 -5.62 10.06
N ARG A 85 22.36 -4.79 10.90
CA ARG A 85 21.63 -3.58 10.49
C ARG A 85 21.86 -2.42 11.46
N SER A 86 22.11 -1.23 10.94
CA SER A 86 22.14 0.02 11.71
C SER A 86 21.52 1.16 10.93
N THR A 87 21.02 2.19 11.62
CA THR A 87 20.67 3.48 11.03
C THR A 87 21.82 4.49 11.10
N THR A 88 22.99 4.07 11.62
CA THR A 88 24.19 4.90 11.76
C THR A 88 25.33 4.29 10.94
N ALA A 89 25.77 5.02 9.91
CA ALA A 89 26.91 4.66 9.06
C ALA A 89 28.15 4.26 9.87
N GLY A 90 28.85 3.23 9.40
CA GLY A 90 30.13 2.79 9.97
C GLY A 90 30.03 2.05 11.32
N THR A 91 28.82 1.84 11.85
CA THR A 91 28.59 1.10 13.10
C THR A 91 27.87 -0.23 12.89
N THR A 92 27.50 -0.56 11.66
CA THR A 92 26.61 -1.69 11.35
C THR A 92 27.14 -3.02 11.84
N TYR A 93 28.41 -3.33 11.64
CA TYR A 93 29.02 -4.58 12.09
C TYR A 93 29.35 -4.54 13.60
N SER A 94 28.31 -4.77 14.42
CA SER A 94 28.39 -4.85 15.88
C SER A 94 27.43 -5.92 16.39
N PRO A 95 27.77 -6.68 17.46
CA PRO A 95 26.85 -7.66 18.05
C PRO A 95 25.48 -7.10 18.45
N THR A 96 25.39 -5.81 18.80
CA THR A 96 24.12 -5.13 19.14
C THR A 96 23.20 -4.92 17.95
N ASN A 97 23.76 -4.97 16.73
CA ASN A 97 23.08 -4.68 15.47
C ASN A 97 22.74 -5.96 14.71
N GLN A 98 22.94 -7.14 15.32
CA GLN A 98 22.65 -8.42 14.71
C GLN A 98 21.13 -8.59 14.52
N VAL A 99 20.72 -8.85 13.28
CA VAL A 99 19.33 -9.11 12.91
C VAL A 99 19.04 -10.60 12.97
N THR A 100 19.84 -11.40 12.26
CA THR A 100 19.63 -12.86 12.16
C THR A 100 20.90 -13.58 11.71
N SER A 101 20.86 -14.92 11.77
CA SER A 101 21.91 -15.80 11.25
C SER A 101 21.29 -16.88 10.36
N ILE A 102 21.77 -16.99 9.13
CA ILE A 102 21.30 -17.93 8.11
C ILE A 102 22.32 -19.06 7.96
N PRO A 103 21.95 -20.34 8.12
CA PRO A 103 22.87 -21.46 7.91
C PRO A 103 23.45 -21.47 6.49
N ALA A 104 24.74 -21.76 6.36
CA ALA A 104 25.35 -22.00 5.07
C ALA A 104 24.99 -23.42 4.58
N VAL A 105 24.51 -23.52 3.35
CA VAL A 105 24.14 -24.76 2.67
C VAL A 105 25.21 -25.11 1.64
N THR A 106 25.72 -26.34 1.70
CA THR A 106 26.71 -26.84 0.74
C THR A 106 26.16 -26.79 -0.68
N GLY A 107 26.94 -26.21 -1.60
CA GLY A 107 26.58 -26.12 -3.02
C GLY A 107 25.69 -24.92 -3.40
N GLN A 108 25.23 -24.12 -2.44
CA GLN A 108 24.45 -22.92 -2.72
C GLN A 108 25.35 -21.76 -3.16
N SER A 109 25.14 -21.24 -4.37
CA SER A 109 25.95 -20.17 -4.97
C SER A 109 25.45 -18.75 -4.67
N THR A 110 24.20 -18.63 -4.19
CA THR A 110 23.55 -17.33 -3.95
C THR A 110 22.60 -17.46 -2.76
N TYR A 111 22.60 -16.43 -1.91
CA TYR A 111 21.73 -16.31 -0.76
C TYR A 111 20.94 -15.01 -0.85
N THR A 112 19.71 -15.05 -0.36
CA THR A 112 18.84 -13.88 -0.28
C THR A 112 18.21 -13.79 1.11
N PHE A 113 17.97 -12.57 1.56
CA PHE A 113 17.22 -12.29 2.77
C PHE A 113 16.36 -11.05 2.56
N ILE A 114 15.11 -11.13 3.00
CA ILE A 114 14.22 -9.97 3.02
C ILE A 114 14.22 -9.45 4.45
N ASP A 115 14.70 -8.22 4.62
CA ASP A 115 14.58 -7.50 5.87
C ASP A 115 13.35 -6.60 5.82
N ASN A 116 12.34 -6.93 6.62
CA ASN A 116 11.09 -6.19 6.73
C ASN A 116 10.70 -5.90 8.19
N ALA A 117 11.61 -6.16 9.14
CA ALA A 117 11.32 -6.00 10.56
C ALA A 117 11.77 -4.62 11.05
N GLU A 118 10.85 -3.75 11.44
CA GLU A 118 11.15 -2.47 12.10
C GLU A 118 12.00 -1.49 11.28
N LEU A 119 11.96 -1.59 9.94
CA LEU A 119 12.57 -0.58 9.08
C LEU A 119 11.74 0.71 9.14
N THR A 120 12.43 1.85 8.99
CA THR A 120 11.82 3.18 8.87
C THR A 120 12.41 3.88 7.65
N SER A 121 11.77 4.94 7.17
CA SER A 121 12.19 5.72 5.98
C SER A 121 13.42 6.59 6.26
N VAL A 122 14.48 6.00 6.80
CA VAL A 122 15.77 6.63 7.09
C VAL A 122 16.89 5.83 6.42
N PRO A 123 18.05 6.45 6.12
CA PRO A 123 19.21 5.71 5.66
C PRO A 123 19.51 4.55 6.62
N THR A 124 19.41 3.35 6.08
CA THR A 124 19.66 2.12 6.80
C THR A 124 20.83 1.42 6.12
N TYR A 125 21.69 0.82 6.93
CA TYR A 125 22.97 0.26 6.55
C TYR A 125 22.97 -1.21 6.90
N TRP A 126 23.41 -2.06 5.97
CA TRP A 126 23.50 -3.51 6.16
C TRP A 126 24.91 -4.01 5.92
N VAL A 127 25.25 -5.06 6.65
CA VAL A 127 26.44 -5.88 6.47
C VAL A 127 26.03 -7.34 6.56
N VAL A 128 26.58 -8.17 5.68
CA VAL A 128 26.54 -9.63 5.84
C VAL A 128 27.94 -10.10 6.18
N SER A 129 28.06 -10.94 7.22
CA SER A 129 29.33 -11.59 7.54
C SER A 129 29.24 -13.09 7.32
N ALA A 130 30.33 -13.67 6.84
CA ALA A 130 30.52 -15.12 6.85
C ALA A 130 31.06 -15.53 8.22
N LYS A 131 30.48 -16.56 8.85
CA LYS A 131 30.86 -17.05 10.18
C LYS A 131 31.23 -18.52 10.15
N ASN A 132 32.27 -18.90 10.89
CA ASN A 132 32.52 -20.29 11.29
C ASN A 132 32.99 -20.34 12.77
N ALA A 133 33.52 -21.49 13.21
CA ALA A 133 33.99 -21.66 14.59
C ALA A 133 35.19 -20.78 14.98
N THR A 134 35.91 -20.21 14.00
CA THR A 134 37.15 -19.44 14.19
C THR A 134 36.89 -17.94 14.25
N GLY A 135 35.81 -17.48 13.60
CA GLY A 135 35.38 -16.09 13.67
C GLY A 135 34.44 -15.69 12.54
N GLU A 136 34.37 -14.38 12.31
CA GLU A 136 33.46 -13.74 11.36
C GLU A 136 34.20 -12.73 10.47
N THR A 137 33.83 -12.70 9.19
CA THR A 137 34.41 -11.79 8.19
C THR A 137 33.29 -11.05 7.44
N PRO A 138 33.18 -9.71 7.57
CA PRO A 138 32.07 -8.92 7.01
C PRO A 138 32.30 -8.44 5.57
N THR A 139 31.21 -8.18 4.86
CA THR A 139 31.18 -7.36 3.64
C THR A 139 31.46 -5.89 3.96
N ALA A 140 31.69 -5.10 2.90
CA ALA A 140 31.50 -3.65 3.01
C ALA A 140 30.04 -3.33 3.36
N GLU A 141 29.84 -2.18 4.00
CA GLU A 141 28.52 -1.65 4.31
C GLU A 141 27.82 -1.20 3.03
N VAL A 142 26.55 -1.57 2.87
CA VAL A 142 25.69 -1.09 1.79
C VAL A 142 24.47 -0.43 2.41
N SER A 143 24.06 0.71 1.87
CA SER A 143 22.92 1.47 2.39
C SER A 143 21.87 1.73 1.33
N ILE A 144 20.62 1.68 1.76
CA ILE A 144 19.48 2.26 1.07
C ILE A 144 18.64 3.01 2.09
N THR A 145 17.76 3.87 1.61
CA THR A 145 16.63 4.36 2.42
C THR A 145 15.43 3.50 2.04
N PRO A 146 14.94 2.60 2.91
CA PRO A 146 13.70 1.86 2.64
C PRO A 146 12.58 2.84 2.32
N VAL A 147 11.88 2.58 1.22
CA VAL A 147 10.70 3.36 0.88
C VAL A 147 9.60 2.92 1.83
N GLY A 148 9.23 3.79 2.76
CA GLY A 148 8.08 3.54 3.60
C GLY A 148 6.80 3.48 2.79
N PRO A 149 5.68 3.03 3.39
CA PRO A 149 4.42 3.53 2.90
C PRO A 149 4.54 5.06 2.92
N PRO A 150 3.82 5.78 2.04
CA PRO A 150 3.55 7.18 2.33
C PRO A 150 3.17 7.26 3.81
N PRO A 151 3.51 8.34 4.53
CA PRO A 151 2.89 8.54 5.83
C PRO A 151 1.41 8.19 5.65
N THR A 152 0.90 7.27 6.45
CA THR A 152 -0.52 6.95 6.47
C THR A 152 -1.25 8.14 7.07
N THR A 153 -1.13 9.29 6.44
CA THR A 153 -2.18 10.26 6.32
C THR A 153 -3.15 9.78 5.25
N GLY A 154 -3.57 8.52 5.34
CA GLY A 154 -4.89 8.11 4.83
C GLY A 154 -6.02 8.88 5.52
N ASP A 155 -5.68 9.80 6.44
CA ASP A 155 -6.53 10.87 6.93
C ASP A 155 -5.74 12.18 7.17
N THR A 156 -5.07 12.74 6.14
CA THR A 156 -4.89 14.22 6.11
C THR A 156 -6.22 14.94 5.89
N GLY A 157 -7.33 14.20 5.70
CA GLY A 157 -8.63 14.73 5.33
C GLY A 157 -8.74 15.19 3.87
N PHE A 158 -7.70 15.03 3.05
CA PHE A 158 -7.72 15.54 1.66
C PHE A 158 -8.55 14.66 0.73
N GLY A 159 -8.49 13.33 0.86
CA GLY A 159 -9.16 12.40 -0.06
C GLY A 159 -8.55 12.36 -1.47
N ASN A 160 -9.11 11.52 -2.35
CA ASN A 160 -8.63 11.37 -3.72
C ASN A 160 -9.24 12.43 -4.66
N ASN A 161 -8.43 12.90 -5.60
CA ASN A 161 -8.79 13.76 -6.72
C ASN A 161 -9.42 12.95 -7.85
N LEU A 162 -10.36 13.56 -8.55
CA LEU A 162 -10.96 12.96 -9.74
C LEU A 162 -10.04 13.17 -10.95
N SER A 163 -9.60 12.07 -11.58
CA SER A 163 -8.74 12.09 -12.78
C SER A 163 -9.47 11.63 -14.04
N SER A 164 -10.54 10.86 -13.88
CA SER A 164 -11.38 10.37 -14.98
C SER A 164 -12.72 11.11 -15.03
N PRO A 165 -13.32 11.37 -16.21
CA PRO A 165 -14.56 12.12 -16.28
C PRO A 165 -15.73 11.41 -15.57
N LEU A 166 -16.68 12.18 -15.04
CA LEU A 166 -17.82 11.67 -14.28
C LEU A 166 -19.13 12.33 -14.70
N ILE A 167 -20.19 11.53 -14.90
CA ILE A 167 -21.55 12.02 -15.09
C ILE A 167 -22.34 11.71 -13.83
N PHE A 168 -22.93 12.73 -13.22
CA PHE A 168 -23.91 12.58 -12.15
C PHE A 168 -25.28 12.36 -12.78
N ALA A 169 -25.71 11.11 -12.87
CA ALA A 169 -26.86 10.67 -13.67
C ALA A 169 -28.13 11.41 -13.32
N ASP A 170 -28.41 11.65 -12.04
CA ASP A 170 -29.67 12.16 -11.52
C ASP A 170 -29.57 13.53 -10.85
N GLY A 171 -28.43 14.21 -11.02
CA GLY A 171 -28.23 15.60 -10.61
C GLY A 171 -27.92 15.80 -9.13
N TYR A 172 -27.44 14.75 -8.45
CA TYR A 172 -26.95 14.81 -7.07
C TYR A 172 -25.50 14.36 -7.03
N GLY A 173 -24.70 15.02 -6.18
CA GLY A 173 -23.32 14.62 -5.94
C GLY A 173 -23.20 13.42 -4.99
N THR A 174 -21.97 13.01 -4.72
CA THR A 174 -21.70 11.91 -3.79
C THR A 174 -22.05 12.24 -2.34
N THR A 175 -22.21 13.53 -2.02
CA THR A 175 -22.58 14.09 -0.71
C THR A 175 -24.08 14.21 -0.47
N GLU A 176 -24.92 13.59 -1.31
CA GLU A 176 -26.40 13.65 -1.21
C GLU A 176 -26.99 15.04 -1.49
N LEU A 177 -26.19 15.99 -1.96
CA LEU A 177 -26.64 17.34 -2.25
C LEU A 177 -26.95 17.53 -3.75
N PRO A 178 -28.01 18.30 -4.09
CA PRO A 178 -28.30 18.63 -5.48
C PRO A 178 -27.16 19.42 -6.12
N ILE A 179 -26.78 19.04 -7.34
CA ILE A 179 -25.85 19.80 -8.16
C ILE A 179 -26.60 21.00 -8.74
N THR A 180 -26.03 22.19 -8.54
CA THR A 180 -26.61 23.48 -8.94
C THR A 180 -25.79 24.20 -10.00
N GLY A 181 -24.52 23.84 -10.16
CA GLY A 181 -23.59 24.44 -11.10
C GLY A 181 -23.25 23.55 -12.29
N THR A 182 -22.23 24.00 -13.02
CA THR A 182 -21.57 23.26 -14.11
C THR A 182 -20.10 23.09 -13.78
N TRP A 183 -19.44 22.10 -14.38
CA TRP A 183 -18.00 21.95 -14.20
C TRP A 183 -17.25 23.24 -14.59
N THR A 184 -16.27 23.60 -13.77
CA THR A 184 -15.40 24.75 -13.94
C THR A 184 -14.06 24.49 -13.26
N ALA A 185 -13.01 25.10 -13.80
CA ALA A 185 -11.71 25.14 -13.12
C ALA A 185 -11.60 26.34 -12.15
N ASP A 186 -12.52 27.30 -12.21
CA ASP A 186 -12.53 28.47 -11.32
C ASP A 186 -13.07 28.08 -9.94
N VAL A 187 -12.21 28.18 -8.92
CA VAL A 187 -12.54 27.80 -7.54
C VAL A 187 -13.63 28.69 -6.95
N ALA A 188 -13.81 29.92 -7.42
CA ALA A 188 -14.85 30.81 -6.94
C ALA A 188 -16.27 30.37 -7.36
N THR A 189 -16.38 29.53 -8.39
CA THR A 189 -17.66 29.09 -8.97
C THR A 189 -17.81 27.57 -8.98
N VAL A 190 -16.87 26.82 -8.38
CA VAL A 190 -16.94 25.36 -8.28
C VAL A 190 -18.17 24.91 -7.49
N ASP A 191 -18.83 23.86 -7.96
CA ASP A 191 -19.94 23.26 -7.23
C ASP A 191 -19.44 22.21 -6.24
N TYR A 192 -19.37 22.60 -4.96
CA TYR A 192 -18.98 21.74 -3.85
C TYR A 192 -20.01 20.63 -3.55
N ASN A 193 -21.25 20.75 -4.03
CA ASN A 193 -22.28 19.73 -3.83
C ASN A 193 -21.98 18.44 -4.61
N THR A 194 -21.02 18.46 -5.54
CA THR A 194 -20.55 17.25 -6.22
C THR A 194 -19.90 16.25 -5.27
N GLY A 195 -19.34 16.72 -4.15
CA GLY A 195 -18.53 15.90 -3.23
C GLY A 195 -17.13 15.56 -3.76
N LEU A 196 -16.77 16.09 -4.93
CA LEU A 196 -15.45 15.94 -5.52
C LEU A 196 -14.50 17.00 -4.97
N ARG A 197 -13.20 16.70 -4.94
CA ARG A 197 -12.19 17.71 -4.57
C ARG A 197 -12.12 18.84 -5.62
N PRO A 198 -11.94 20.11 -5.20
CA PRO A 198 -11.75 20.55 -3.83
C PRO A 198 -13.04 20.52 -3.01
N LEU A 199 -12.93 20.19 -1.73
CA LEU A 199 -13.99 20.39 -0.75
C LEU A 199 -13.94 21.82 -0.20
N THR A 200 -15.03 22.30 0.40
CA THR A 200 -15.07 23.67 0.94
C THR A 200 -14.01 23.87 2.02
N GLY A 201 -13.18 24.91 1.86
CA GLY A 201 -12.20 25.31 2.88
C GLY A 201 -10.90 24.49 2.91
N ILE A 202 -10.68 23.54 1.98
CA ILE A 202 -9.45 22.72 1.98
C ILE A 202 -8.30 23.33 1.16
N LEU A 203 -8.61 24.21 0.20
CA LEU A 203 -7.58 24.85 -0.63
C LEU A 203 -6.96 26.06 0.08
N PRO A 204 -5.66 26.33 -0.11
CA PRO A 204 -5.05 27.58 0.31
C PRO A 204 -5.80 28.79 -0.29
N THR A 205 -5.95 29.87 0.48
CA THR A 205 -6.75 31.04 0.10
C THR A 205 -6.29 31.75 -1.18
N THR A 206 -5.07 31.48 -1.64
CA THR A 206 -4.48 32.05 -2.85
C THR A 206 -4.80 31.26 -4.12
N VAL A 207 -5.42 30.08 -4.00
CA VAL A 207 -5.75 29.23 -5.15
C VAL A 207 -7.08 29.68 -5.74
N THR A 208 -7.04 30.18 -6.97
CA THR A 208 -8.23 30.62 -7.71
C THR A 208 -8.63 29.68 -8.84
N THR A 209 -7.74 28.78 -9.27
CA THR A 209 -7.96 27.90 -10.43
C THR A 209 -7.39 26.50 -10.22
N LEU A 210 -8.05 25.50 -10.81
CA LEU A 210 -7.60 24.11 -10.87
C LEU A 210 -6.87 23.81 -12.20
N PRO A 211 -5.94 22.83 -12.21
CA PRO A 211 -5.46 22.10 -11.04
C PRO A 211 -4.57 22.98 -10.16
N TYR A 212 -4.61 22.75 -8.85
CA TYR A 212 -3.63 23.27 -7.92
C TYR A 212 -2.61 22.18 -7.65
N LEU A 213 -1.36 22.39 -8.07
CA LEU A 213 -0.28 21.42 -7.94
C LEU A 213 0.74 21.99 -6.94
N ASP A 214 0.77 21.45 -5.73
CA ASP A 214 1.61 21.96 -4.65
C ASP A 214 3.07 21.51 -4.88
N SER A 215 3.97 22.48 -5.01
CA SER A 215 5.39 22.21 -5.23
C SER A 215 6.08 21.59 -4.02
N ALA A 216 5.47 21.64 -2.83
CA ALA A 216 5.94 20.93 -1.65
C ALA A 216 5.78 19.41 -1.75
N ASP A 217 4.84 18.92 -2.57
CA ASP A 217 4.45 17.51 -2.69
C ASP A 217 4.96 16.86 -3.99
N ILE A 218 6.04 17.38 -4.58
CA ILE A 218 6.57 16.85 -5.84
C ILE A 218 7.26 15.50 -5.62
N TYR A 219 6.82 14.51 -6.38
CA TYR A 219 7.52 13.24 -6.59
C TYR A 219 8.21 13.23 -7.96
N SER A 220 9.53 13.01 -8.01
CA SER A 220 10.24 12.92 -9.29
C SER A 220 10.41 11.47 -9.74
N LEU A 221 9.90 11.15 -10.93
CA LEU A 221 10.03 9.85 -11.57
C LEU A 221 10.60 10.03 -12.98
N ASN A 222 11.76 9.44 -13.26
CA ASN A 222 12.43 9.51 -14.57
C ASN A 222 12.64 10.95 -15.09
N GLY A 223 12.84 11.91 -14.19
CA GLY A 223 13.03 13.33 -14.55
C GLY A 223 11.73 14.10 -14.83
N VAL A 224 10.57 13.49 -14.62
CA VAL A 224 9.26 14.14 -14.67
C VAL A 224 8.76 14.36 -13.24
N SER A 225 8.15 15.53 -12.99
CA SER A 225 7.54 15.87 -11.70
C SER A 225 6.08 15.44 -11.69
N TYR A 226 5.71 14.65 -10.70
CA TYR A 226 4.33 14.21 -10.45
C TYR A 226 3.85 14.73 -9.10
N TYR A 227 2.53 14.85 -8.97
CA TYR A 227 1.82 15.29 -7.78
C TYR A 227 0.89 14.17 -7.34
N GLU A 228 1.11 13.67 -6.12
CA GLU A 228 0.47 12.46 -5.61
C GLU A 228 -1.00 12.68 -5.22
N GLN A 229 -1.81 11.63 -5.34
CA GLN A 229 -3.14 11.57 -4.75
C GLN A 229 -3.10 11.70 -3.22
N GLY A 230 -4.20 12.16 -2.61
CA GLY A 230 -4.29 12.25 -1.14
C GLY A 230 -3.44 13.37 -0.51
N THR A 231 -2.87 14.27 -1.31
CA THR A 231 -2.04 15.40 -0.86
C THR A 231 -2.77 16.75 -0.97
N ALA A 232 -2.07 17.85 -0.66
CA ALA A 232 -2.61 19.21 -0.82
C ALA A 232 -2.87 19.53 -2.30
N SER A 233 -2.13 18.90 -3.21
CA SER A 233 -2.39 18.97 -4.64
C SER A 233 -3.83 18.53 -4.95
N THR A 234 -4.52 19.35 -5.72
CA THR A 234 -5.94 19.20 -6.02
C THR A 234 -6.20 19.35 -7.50
N TRP A 235 -6.85 18.37 -8.09
CA TRP A 235 -7.31 18.40 -9.48
C TRP A 235 -8.66 17.72 -9.62
N GLN A 236 -9.35 18.04 -10.70
CA GLN A 236 -10.67 17.51 -10.97
C GLN A 236 -10.87 17.40 -12.48
N ALA A 237 -11.03 16.19 -12.98
CA ALA A 237 -11.47 15.94 -14.35
C ALA A 237 -12.85 16.55 -14.58
N GLN A 238 -13.22 16.69 -15.85
CA GLN A 238 -14.53 17.20 -16.22
C GLN A 238 -15.65 16.32 -15.67
N TRP A 239 -16.71 16.97 -15.20
CA TRP A 239 -17.96 16.29 -14.86
C TRP A 239 -19.17 16.95 -15.53
N GLU A 240 -20.27 16.22 -15.60
CA GLU A 240 -21.54 16.70 -16.14
C GLU A 240 -22.72 16.33 -15.22
N ASN A 241 -23.73 17.20 -15.15
CA ASN A 241 -25.03 16.87 -14.59
C ASN A 241 -25.91 16.21 -15.67
N GLY A 242 -26.10 14.90 -15.56
CA GLY A 242 -26.81 14.07 -16.52
C GLY A 242 -28.33 13.94 -16.29
N ALA A 243 -28.91 14.67 -15.32
CA ALA A 243 -30.30 14.48 -14.88
C ALA A 243 -31.36 14.63 -15.97
N SER A 244 -31.05 15.33 -17.06
CA SER A 244 -31.99 15.61 -18.16
C SER A 244 -32.08 14.52 -19.23
N ALA A 245 -31.19 13.52 -19.19
CA ALA A 245 -31.08 12.50 -20.23
C ALA A 245 -30.91 11.09 -19.66
N GLN A 246 -31.24 10.08 -20.45
CA GLN A 246 -30.94 8.69 -20.12
C GLN A 246 -29.43 8.43 -20.19
N GLN A 247 -28.92 7.66 -19.22
CA GLN A 247 -27.52 7.25 -19.15
C GLN A 247 -27.41 5.75 -19.45
N ASP A 248 -27.06 5.41 -20.68
CA ASP A 248 -26.75 4.04 -21.08
C ASP A 248 -25.32 3.70 -20.64
N VAL A 249 -25.17 2.68 -19.80
CA VAL A 249 -23.91 2.34 -19.14
C VAL A 249 -23.51 0.88 -19.32
N VAL A 250 -22.22 0.62 -19.20
CA VAL A 250 -21.64 -0.71 -18.99
C VAL A 250 -21.31 -0.85 -17.51
N ALA A 251 -21.81 -1.91 -16.86
CA ALA A 251 -21.41 -2.26 -15.51
C ALA A 251 -20.13 -3.11 -15.56
N THR A 252 -19.12 -2.78 -14.77
CA THR A 252 -17.84 -3.52 -14.74
C THR A 252 -17.50 -3.88 -13.31
N TRP A 253 -17.48 -5.18 -13.01
CA TRP A 253 -17.05 -5.70 -11.72
C TRP A 253 -15.52 -5.69 -11.60
N GLY A 254 -15.03 -5.36 -10.41
CA GLY A 254 -13.62 -5.42 -10.04
C GLY A 254 -13.03 -6.80 -10.31
N ASP A 255 -11.82 -6.82 -10.86
CA ASP A 255 -11.12 -8.05 -11.24
C ASP A 255 -10.73 -8.89 -10.02
N ASN A 256 -10.50 -8.26 -8.88
CA ASN A 256 -10.22 -8.84 -7.58
C ASN A 256 -11.31 -9.81 -7.07
N LEU A 257 -12.52 -9.78 -7.64
CA LEU A 257 -13.57 -10.77 -7.34
C LEU A 257 -13.37 -12.10 -8.08
N THR A 258 -12.54 -12.10 -9.13
CA THR A 258 -12.30 -13.26 -10.02
C THR A 258 -10.84 -13.71 -10.06
N SER A 259 -9.89 -12.83 -9.75
CA SER A 259 -8.45 -13.05 -9.95
C SER A 259 -7.75 -13.71 -8.75
N GLN A 260 -8.43 -13.84 -7.61
CA GLN A 260 -7.86 -14.38 -6.37
C GLN A 260 -8.73 -15.46 -5.74
N LYS A 261 -8.09 -16.32 -4.93
CA LYS A 261 -8.79 -17.30 -4.11
C LYS A 261 -9.36 -16.63 -2.86
N LEU A 262 -10.68 -16.63 -2.74
CA LEU A 262 -11.39 -16.10 -1.58
C LEU A 262 -11.60 -17.19 -0.52
N THR A 263 -11.49 -16.83 0.76
CA THR A 263 -11.64 -17.74 1.90
C THR A 263 -12.60 -17.19 2.95
N SER A 264 -13.02 -18.03 3.89
CA SER A 264 -13.90 -17.66 5.01
C SER A 264 -13.33 -16.56 5.92
N THR A 265 -12.04 -16.24 5.76
CA THR A 265 -11.32 -15.20 6.51
C THR A 265 -10.92 -13.99 5.66
N SER A 266 -11.26 -13.98 4.37
CA SER A 266 -10.89 -12.89 3.45
C SER A 266 -11.58 -11.57 3.81
N VAL A 267 -10.88 -10.48 3.54
CA VAL A 267 -11.50 -9.17 3.34
C VAL A 267 -11.70 -9.00 1.84
N ILE A 268 -12.95 -8.98 1.40
CA ILE A 268 -13.33 -8.90 0.00
C ILE A 268 -13.72 -7.45 -0.28
N ARG A 269 -13.02 -6.80 -1.21
CA ARG A 269 -13.45 -5.50 -1.74
C ARG A 269 -14.38 -5.76 -2.91
N VAL A 270 -15.63 -5.37 -2.76
CA VAL A 270 -16.59 -5.40 -3.85
C VAL A 270 -16.55 -4.04 -4.51
N GLU A 271 -16.18 -4.03 -5.78
CA GLU A 271 -16.06 -2.81 -6.58
C GLU A 271 -16.84 -3.00 -7.87
N ILE A 272 -17.65 -2.00 -8.22
CA ILE A 272 -18.35 -1.96 -9.50
C ILE A 272 -18.36 -0.54 -10.04
N ALA A 273 -17.97 -0.40 -11.31
CA ALA A 273 -18.01 0.86 -12.01
C ALA A 273 -19.10 0.85 -13.09
N LEU A 274 -19.80 1.98 -13.24
CA LEU A 274 -20.67 2.23 -14.39
C LEU A 274 -19.93 3.19 -15.33
N SER A 275 -19.81 2.82 -16.60
CA SER A 275 -19.12 3.66 -17.59
C SER A 275 -19.95 3.85 -18.86
N LYS A 276 -19.76 4.98 -19.52
CA LYS A 276 -20.48 5.37 -20.74
C LYS A 276 -19.49 5.91 -21.77
N THR A 277 -19.70 5.53 -23.03
CA THR A 277 -19.02 6.15 -24.17
C THR A 277 -19.62 7.52 -24.44
N LEU A 278 -18.76 8.52 -24.60
CA LEU A 278 -19.12 9.91 -24.81
C LEU A 278 -19.20 10.24 -26.30
N THR A 279 -20.19 11.03 -26.69
CA THR A 279 -20.26 11.64 -28.02
C THR A 279 -19.40 12.89 -28.12
N THR A 280 -19.30 13.65 -27.02
CA THR A 280 -18.41 14.80 -26.89
C THR A 280 -17.38 14.45 -25.83
N PRO A 281 -16.08 14.38 -26.18
CA PRO A 281 -15.04 14.05 -25.22
C PRO A 281 -15.00 15.01 -24.03
N MET A 282 -14.61 14.48 -22.88
CA MET A 282 -14.42 15.23 -21.64
C MET A 282 -12.94 15.22 -21.24
N LYS A 283 -12.46 16.30 -20.64
CA LYS A 283 -11.08 16.42 -20.16
C LYS A 283 -10.83 15.52 -18.96
N ALA A 284 -9.79 14.72 -19.06
CA ALA A 284 -9.25 13.83 -18.03
C ALA A 284 -7.79 14.18 -17.74
N TYR A 285 -7.27 13.71 -16.61
CA TYR A 285 -5.85 13.84 -16.25
C TYR A 285 -5.11 12.53 -16.51
N THR A 286 -3.92 12.63 -17.09
CA THR A 286 -3.02 11.48 -17.20
C THR A 286 -2.52 11.12 -15.80
N MET A 287 -2.74 9.87 -15.41
CA MET A 287 -2.28 9.32 -14.13
C MET A 287 -1.11 8.37 -14.37
N GLN A 288 -0.16 8.40 -13.44
CA GLN A 288 1.03 7.55 -13.44
C GLN A 288 1.12 6.83 -12.09
N SER A 289 1.35 5.51 -12.14
CA SER A 289 1.75 4.75 -10.96
C SER A 289 3.19 5.15 -10.59
N LEU A 290 3.35 5.70 -9.39
CA LEU A 290 4.59 6.33 -8.94
C LEU A 290 5.47 5.34 -8.18
N TYR A 291 4.85 4.60 -7.27
CA TYR A 291 5.46 3.52 -6.49
C TYR A 291 4.38 2.69 -5.77
N GLY A 292 4.83 1.61 -5.13
CA GLY A 292 3.97 0.68 -4.43
C GLY A 292 3.24 -0.29 -5.37
N THR A 293 2.50 -1.22 -4.77
CA THR A 293 1.61 -2.14 -5.48
C THR A 293 0.40 -2.45 -4.60
N GLN A 294 -0.71 -2.88 -5.23
CA GLN A 294 -1.92 -3.30 -4.54
C GLN A 294 -2.41 -2.22 -3.55
N LEU A 295 -2.51 -2.55 -2.25
CA LEU A 295 -3.01 -1.65 -1.21
C LEU A 295 -2.12 -0.44 -0.94
N ASN A 296 -0.85 -0.51 -1.35
CA ASN A 296 0.15 0.55 -1.13
C ASN A 296 0.47 1.31 -2.42
N GLU A 297 -0.29 1.08 -3.50
CA GLU A 297 -0.09 1.81 -4.75
C GLU A 297 -0.35 3.31 -4.52
N VAL A 298 0.57 4.14 -4.99
CA VAL A 298 0.39 5.58 -5.08
C VAL A 298 0.44 5.97 -6.54
N GLN A 299 -0.58 6.72 -6.96
CA GLN A 299 -0.61 7.34 -8.29
C GLN A 299 -0.63 8.86 -8.16
N GLY A 300 -0.19 9.53 -9.22
CA GLY A 300 -0.24 10.98 -9.32
C GLY A 300 -0.36 11.45 -10.76
N THR A 301 -0.52 12.75 -10.93
CA THR A 301 -0.56 13.40 -12.25
C THR A 301 0.57 14.42 -12.37
N ASP A 302 1.02 14.70 -13.58
CA ASP A 302 1.91 15.82 -13.91
C ASP A 302 1.11 17.09 -14.29
N GLY A 303 -0.22 17.02 -14.23
CA GLY A 303 -1.14 18.07 -14.67
C GLY A 303 -1.51 18.00 -16.15
N THR A 304 -0.94 17.07 -16.92
CA THR A 304 -1.27 16.89 -18.33
C THR A 304 -2.68 16.32 -18.48
N THR A 305 -3.46 16.94 -19.37
CA THR A 305 -4.83 16.50 -19.68
C THR A 305 -4.95 15.87 -21.06
N TYR A 306 -5.95 15.01 -21.24
CA TYR A 306 -6.34 14.45 -22.54
C TYR A 306 -7.86 14.46 -22.73
N ASP A 307 -8.32 14.32 -23.99
CA ASP A 307 -9.73 14.15 -24.32
C ASP A 307 -10.13 12.68 -24.16
N SER A 308 -10.89 12.38 -23.12
CA SER A 308 -11.45 11.04 -22.90
C SER A 308 -12.76 10.89 -23.66
N THR A 309 -12.90 9.77 -24.36
CA THR A 309 -14.15 9.35 -25.02
C THR A 309 -15.03 8.49 -24.11
N THR A 310 -14.68 8.37 -22.83
CA THR A 310 -15.43 7.61 -21.82
C THR A 310 -15.55 8.42 -20.53
N ALA A 311 -16.67 8.25 -19.84
CA ALA A 311 -16.90 8.77 -18.50
C ALA A 311 -17.43 7.66 -17.59
N PHE A 312 -17.17 7.79 -16.30
CA PHE A 312 -17.91 7.06 -15.27
C PHE A 312 -19.29 7.70 -15.05
N VAL A 313 -20.21 6.93 -14.48
CA VAL A 313 -21.56 7.39 -14.17
C VAL A 313 -21.89 7.09 -12.71
N PHE A 314 -22.18 8.14 -11.94
CA PHE A 314 -22.73 8.04 -10.60
C PHE A 314 -24.26 8.17 -10.65
N ALA A 315 -24.98 7.29 -9.96
CA ALA A 315 -26.42 7.18 -9.91
C ALA A 315 -26.81 6.89 -8.46
N THR A 316 -27.65 7.74 -7.87
CA THR A 316 -27.95 7.69 -6.43
C THR A 316 -28.88 6.54 -6.04
N ASN A 317 -29.49 5.88 -7.02
CA ASN A 317 -30.33 4.71 -6.86
C ASN A 317 -29.55 3.39 -6.87
N ALA A 318 -28.22 3.42 -6.75
CA ALA A 318 -27.42 2.21 -6.64
C ALA A 318 -27.78 1.42 -5.36
N HIS A 319 -27.85 0.10 -5.54
CA HIS A 319 -28.24 -0.87 -4.53
C HIS A 319 -27.31 -2.08 -4.62
N LEU A 320 -26.82 -2.55 -3.48
CA LEU A 320 -26.01 -3.77 -3.36
C LEU A 320 -26.74 -4.83 -2.54
N LYS A 321 -26.83 -6.04 -3.10
CA LYS A 321 -27.30 -7.23 -2.38
C LYS A 321 -26.24 -8.33 -2.43
N ILE A 322 -25.98 -8.97 -1.29
CA ILE A 322 -25.05 -10.10 -1.17
C ILE A 322 -25.80 -11.28 -0.55
N GLU A 323 -25.86 -12.39 -1.27
CA GLU A 323 -26.65 -13.56 -0.90
C GLU A 323 -25.91 -14.87 -1.09
N LYS A 324 -26.14 -15.81 -0.16
CA LYS A 324 -25.65 -17.18 -0.22
C LYS A 324 -26.51 -17.98 -1.18
N LEU A 325 -25.89 -18.73 -2.07
CA LEU A 325 -26.58 -19.66 -2.95
C LEU A 325 -26.41 -21.12 -2.50
N ASP A 326 -27.42 -21.94 -2.75
CA ASP A 326 -27.31 -23.40 -2.72
C ASP A 326 -26.74 -23.96 -4.04
N SER A 327 -26.64 -25.29 -4.13
CA SER A 327 -26.13 -25.98 -5.33
C SER A 327 -27.01 -25.83 -6.57
N SER A 328 -28.26 -25.38 -6.41
CA SER A 328 -29.16 -25.08 -7.52
C SER A 328 -29.06 -23.63 -8.01
N GLY A 329 -28.25 -22.81 -7.34
CA GLY A 329 -28.16 -21.36 -7.61
C GLY A 329 -29.31 -20.58 -6.97
N THR A 330 -30.07 -21.18 -6.05
CA THR A 330 -31.17 -20.52 -5.34
C THR A 330 -30.63 -19.81 -4.09
N SER A 331 -31.12 -18.61 -3.84
CA SER A 331 -30.82 -17.85 -2.62
C SER A 331 -31.34 -18.57 -1.39
N VAL A 332 -30.44 -18.85 -0.44
CA VAL A 332 -30.80 -19.46 0.85
C VAL A 332 -30.61 -18.52 2.03
N TYR A 333 -29.87 -17.42 1.85
CA TYR A 333 -29.63 -16.43 2.88
C TYR A 333 -29.18 -15.10 2.27
N VAL A 334 -29.82 -13.99 2.62
CA VAL A 334 -29.39 -12.64 2.25
C VAL A 334 -28.58 -12.06 3.41
N LEU A 335 -27.31 -11.76 3.16
CA LEU A 335 -26.41 -11.20 4.17
C LEU A 335 -26.48 -9.67 4.20
N TYR A 336 -26.49 -9.05 3.02
CA TYR A 336 -26.60 -7.60 2.85
C TYR A 336 -27.63 -7.29 1.76
N ASP A 337 -28.40 -6.24 1.96
CA ASP A 337 -29.41 -5.69 1.04
C ASP A 337 -29.52 -4.20 1.41
N GLN A 338 -28.80 -3.35 0.67
CA GLN A 338 -28.63 -1.95 1.04
C GLN A 338 -28.56 -1.03 -0.17
N THR A 339 -29.16 0.15 0.00
CA THR A 339 -29.00 1.29 -0.89
C THR A 339 -27.73 2.07 -0.56
N LEU A 340 -27.35 3.00 -1.44
CA LEU A 340 -26.41 4.06 -1.07
C LEU A 340 -26.84 4.77 0.23
N TRP A 341 -25.84 5.29 0.93
CA TRP A 341 -25.98 6.21 2.07
C TRP A 341 -26.73 5.65 3.30
N GLN A 342 -26.86 4.33 3.41
CA GLN A 342 -27.33 3.71 4.65
C GLN A 342 -26.31 3.81 5.80
N GLY A 343 -25.05 4.10 5.47
CA GLY A 343 -23.96 4.34 6.39
C GLY A 343 -22.66 4.64 5.64
N ASP A 344 -21.56 4.71 6.37
CA ASP A 344 -20.22 5.01 5.84
C ASP A 344 -19.20 3.98 6.36
N GLY A 345 -18.15 3.74 5.58
CA GLY A 345 -17.05 2.82 5.89
C GLY A 345 -17.35 1.34 5.65
N PRO A 346 -16.53 0.43 6.23
CA PRO A 346 -16.65 -1.00 5.99
C PRO A 346 -18.02 -1.56 6.35
N GLY A 347 -18.59 -2.36 5.44
CA GLY A 347 -19.95 -2.89 5.59
C GLY A 347 -21.07 -1.99 5.05
N TYR A 348 -20.72 -0.86 4.41
CA TYR A 348 -21.67 0.01 3.72
C TYR A 348 -21.29 0.21 2.24
N LEU A 349 -22.31 0.34 1.38
CA LEU A 349 -22.14 0.69 -0.02
C LEU A 349 -21.92 2.20 -0.14
N ALA A 350 -20.81 2.60 -0.78
CA ALA A 350 -20.49 4.00 -0.99
C ALA A 350 -19.97 4.23 -2.42
N GLY A 351 -20.15 5.46 -2.93
CA GLY A 351 -19.44 5.93 -4.11
C GLY A 351 -18.08 6.47 -3.70
N GLU A 352 -17.01 6.05 -4.36
CA GLU A 352 -15.65 6.47 -4.03
C GLU A 352 -14.82 6.80 -5.28
N VAL A 353 -13.83 7.67 -5.08
CA VAL A 353 -12.79 7.92 -6.08
C VAL A 353 -11.57 7.09 -5.68
N THR A 354 -11.18 6.16 -6.54
CA THR A 354 -10.03 5.26 -6.34
C THR A 354 -8.70 6.01 -6.39
N VAL A 355 -7.60 5.34 -6.03
CA VAL A 355 -6.26 5.91 -6.15
C VAL A 355 -5.89 6.28 -7.59
N SER A 356 -6.48 5.64 -8.60
CA SER A 356 -6.32 6.04 -10.00
C SER A 356 -7.08 7.31 -10.39
N GLY A 357 -7.85 7.89 -9.48
CA GLY A 357 -8.76 9.01 -9.76
C GLY A 357 -10.00 8.62 -10.58
N SER A 358 -10.33 7.34 -10.62
CA SER A 358 -11.54 6.81 -11.26
C SER A 358 -12.65 6.57 -10.25
N PHE A 359 -13.91 6.74 -10.66
CA PHE A 359 -15.06 6.52 -9.79
C PHE A 359 -15.47 5.03 -9.75
N THR A 360 -15.85 4.53 -8.59
CA THR A 360 -16.43 3.19 -8.39
C THR A 360 -17.46 3.21 -7.26
N TYR A 361 -18.36 2.24 -7.24
CA TYR A 361 -19.09 1.89 -6.03
C TYR A 361 -18.30 0.83 -5.28
N GLY A 362 -17.91 1.16 -4.05
CA GLY A 362 -17.12 0.32 -3.16
C GLY A 362 -17.95 -0.26 -2.03
N PHE A 363 -17.62 -1.49 -1.64
CA PHE A 363 -18.12 -2.13 -0.43
C PHE A 363 -17.05 -3.06 0.14
N VAL A 364 -16.66 -2.86 1.40
CA VAL A 364 -15.68 -3.72 2.08
C VAL A 364 -16.39 -4.81 2.87
N TRP A 365 -16.33 -6.03 2.39
CA TRP A 365 -16.91 -7.21 3.00
C TRP A 365 -15.86 -8.00 3.80
N ASN A 366 -15.91 -7.92 5.13
CA ASN A 366 -15.02 -8.68 5.99
C ASN A 366 -15.63 -10.04 6.37
N MET A 367 -15.35 -11.09 5.60
CA MET A 367 -15.91 -12.43 5.81
C MET A 367 -15.56 -13.02 7.17
N LYS A 368 -14.38 -12.72 7.72
CA LYS A 368 -13.98 -13.19 9.06
C LYS A 368 -14.99 -12.75 10.13
N ASN A 369 -15.49 -11.51 10.02
CA ASN A 369 -16.37 -10.89 11.02
C ASN A 369 -17.86 -11.19 10.80
N VAL A 370 -18.23 -11.80 9.67
CA VAL A 370 -19.62 -12.20 9.40
C VAL A 370 -20.06 -13.27 10.41
N THR A 371 -21.21 -13.03 11.05
CA THR A 371 -21.92 -14.02 11.86
C THR A 371 -23.10 -14.56 11.04
N LEU A 372 -23.18 -15.88 10.88
CA LEU A 372 -24.25 -16.54 10.12
C LEU A 372 -25.10 -17.41 11.05
N PRO A 373 -26.39 -17.64 10.71
CA PRO A 373 -27.18 -18.69 11.35
C PRO A 373 -26.48 -20.05 11.23
N SER A 374 -26.69 -20.95 12.20
CA SER A 374 -26.04 -22.27 12.24
C SER A 374 -26.34 -23.16 11.04
N THR A 375 -27.36 -22.83 10.25
CA THR A 375 -27.77 -23.53 9.02
C THR A 375 -27.07 -23.03 7.76
N VAL A 376 -26.28 -21.95 7.85
CA VAL A 376 -25.62 -21.31 6.70
C VAL A 376 -24.11 -21.29 6.95
N THR A 377 -23.34 -21.83 6.02
CA THR A 377 -21.88 -21.81 6.10
C THR A 377 -21.29 -20.68 5.26
N LYS A 378 -20.06 -20.26 5.62
CA LYS A 378 -19.34 -19.20 4.89
C LYS A 378 -18.82 -19.70 3.54
N ASP A 379 -18.49 -20.98 3.43
CA ASP A 379 -17.93 -21.59 2.23
C ASP A 379 -18.99 -21.86 1.14
N GLY A 380 -18.54 -21.92 -0.10
CA GLY A 380 -19.32 -22.13 -1.31
C GLY A 380 -19.68 -20.84 -2.03
N THR A 381 -20.69 -20.90 -2.89
CA THR A 381 -21.07 -19.80 -3.78
C THR A 381 -21.84 -18.69 -3.07
N TRP A 382 -21.45 -17.45 -3.36
CA TRP A 382 -22.15 -16.22 -2.99
C TRP A 382 -22.42 -15.40 -4.24
N ARG A 383 -23.61 -14.83 -4.34
CA ARG A 383 -23.99 -13.89 -5.38
C ARG A 383 -23.91 -12.47 -4.85
N ILE A 384 -23.28 -11.61 -5.63
CA ILE A 384 -23.21 -10.17 -5.40
C ILE A 384 -23.98 -9.53 -6.54
N THR A 385 -25.07 -8.84 -6.21
CA THR A 385 -25.95 -8.19 -7.17
C THR A 385 -25.88 -6.69 -6.98
N PHE A 386 -25.61 -5.98 -8.07
CA PHE A 386 -25.76 -4.54 -8.17
C PHE A 386 -27.05 -4.23 -8.94
N SER A 387 -27.88 -3.34 -8.39
CA SER A 387 -29.09 -2.88 -9.06
C SER A 387 -29.28 -1.37 -8.96
N LEU A 388 -30.12 -0.86 -9.85
CA LEU A 388 -30.57 0.52 -9.91
C LEU A 388 -32.05 0.56 -9.54
N ASP A 389 -32.34 1.00 -8.33
CA ASP A 389 -33.70 1.08 -7.81
C ASP A 389 -34.53 2.08 -8.62
N LYS A 390 -35.85 1.88 -8.67
CA LYS A 390 -36.75 2.77 -9.43
C LYS A 390 -36.68 4.23 -8.95
N THR A 391 -36.40 4.43 -7.67
CA THR A 391 -36.30 5.73 -7.02
C THR A 391 -35.14 5.69 -6.05
N SER A 392 -34.29 6.71 -6.08
CA SER A 392 -33.15 6.83 -5.16
C SER A 392 -33.58 7.20 -3.74
N PRO A 393 -32.68 7.08 -2.75
CA PRO A 393 -32.92 7.57 -1.39
C PRO A 393 -33.24 9.07 -1.33
N VAL A 394 -32.73 9.87 -2.27
CA VAL A 394 -33.02 11.32 -2.40
C VAL A 394 -34.25 11.62 -3.26
N GLY A 395 -35.00 10.59 -3.68
CA GLY A 395 -36.28 10.74 -4.36
C GLY A 395 -36.21 10.98 -5.87
N THR A 396 -35.02 10.87 -6.49
CA THR A 396 -34.86 10.98 -7.94
C THR A 396 -35.30 9.69 -8.63
N LYS A 397 -35.85 9.82 -9.85
CA LYS A 397 -36.21 8.65 -10.67
C LYS A 397 -34.97 8.07 -11.35
N ASN A 398 -34.94 6.75 -11.51
CA ASN A 398 -33.91 6.12 -12.33
C ASN A 398 -33.94 6.63 -13.77
N ASN A 399 -32.80 7.12 -14.27
CA ASN A 399 -32.56 7.41 -15.68
C ASN A 399 -31.33 6.66 -16.22
N THR A 400 -30.78 5.71 -15.47
CA THR A 400 -29.61 4.92 -15.85
C THR A 400 -30.03 3.51 -16.30
N VAL A 401 -29.46 3.06 -17.42
CA VAL A 401 -29.77 1.79 -18.08
C VAL A 401 -28.48 1.00 -18.27
N ILE A 402 -28.39 -0.18 -17.63
CA ILE A 402 -27.26 -1.10 -17.80
C ILE A 402 -27.46 -1.87 -19.12
N THR A 403 -26.55 -1.69 -20.05
CA THR A 403 -26.59 -2.29 -21.40
C THR A 403 -25.77 -3.56 -21.50
N SER A 404 -24.75 -3.71 -20.65
CA SER A 404 -23.91 -4.91 -20.55
C SER A 404 -23.20 -4.97 -19.20
N ALA A 405 -22.71 -6.16 -18.85
CA ALA A 405 -21.91 -6.39 -17.65
C ALA A 405 -20.57 -7.05 -18.03
N THR A 406 -19.46 -6.48 -17.56
CA THR A 406 -18.11 -7.03 -17.70
C THR A 406 -17.72 -7.72 -16.39
N ASN A 407 -17.06 -8.88 -16.49
CA ASN A 407 -16.71 -9.76 -15.36
C ASN A 407 -17.92 -10.25 -14.53
N GLY A 408 -19.13 -10.15 -15.09
CA GLY A 408 -20.37 -10.59 -14.45
C GLY A 408 -21.44 -10.90 -15.48
N VAL A 409 -22.68 -10.97 -15.03
CA VAL A 409 -23.86 -11.30 -15.83
C VAL A 409 -24.84 -10.13 -15.76
N LEU A 410 -25.38 -9.75 -16.91
CA LEU A 410 -26.48 -8.80 -17.01
C LEU A 410 -27.81 -9.53 -16.80
N ASP A 411 -28.55 -9.19 -15.75
CA ASP A 411 -29.86 -9.78 -15.46
C ASP A 411 -31.00 -9.02 -16.13
N SER A 412 -30.90 -7.68 -16.11
CA SER A 412 -31.87 -6.78 -16.71
C SER A 412 -31.25 -5.41 -16.97
N SER A 413 -32.00 -4.48 -17.57
CA SER A 413 -31.57 -3.10 -17.79
C SER A 413 -31.25 -2.33 -16.50
N THR A 414 -31.51 -2.88 -15.33
CA THR A 414 -31.26 -2.23 -14.02
C THR A 414 -30.55 -3.15 -13.04
N GLN A 415 -30.04 -4.30 -13.49
CA GLN A 415 -29.43 -5.27 -12.58
C GLN A 415 -28.36 -6.10 -13.27
N ALA A 416 -27.24 -6.25 -12.59
CA ALA A 416 -26.17 -7.18 -12.95
C ALA A 416 -25.68 -7.89 -11.68
N HIS A 417 -25.14 -9.10 -11.84
CA HIS A 417 -24.54 -9.82 -10.73
C HIS A 417 -23.20 -10.45 -11.09
N ILE A 418 -22.47 -10.86 -10.07
CA ILE A 418 -21.31 -11.74 -10.14
C ILE A 418 -21.44 -12.81 -9.05
N ASP A 419 -21.15 -14.06 -9.42
CA ASP A 419 -21.07 -15.17 -8.47
C ASP A 419 -19.60 -15.43 -8.14
N ILE A 420 -19.29 -15.47 -6.84
CA ILE A 420 -17.96 -15.77 -6.33
C ILE A 420 -17.99 -17.05 -5.48
N ASN A 421 -16.87 -17.75 -5.40
CA ASN A 421 -16.74 -18.93 -4.56
C ASN A 421 -15.79 -18.65 -3.39
N VAL A 422 -16.26 -18.91 -2.17
CA VAL A 422 -15.49 -18.74 -0.94
C VAL A 422 -15.09 -20.12 -0.43
N ALA A 423 -13.79 -20.37 -0.28
CA ALA A 423 -13.29 -21.60 0.35
C ALA A 423 -13.33 -21.49 1.88
N ASN A 424 -13.30 -22.63 2.58
CA ASN A 424 -13.08 -22.63 4.03
C ASN A 424 -11.73 -22.03 4.41
#